data_AF-A0A9R1VV77-F1
#
_entry.id   AF-A0A9R1VV77-F1
#
_cell.length_a   1.000
_cell.length_b   1.000
_cell.length_c   1.000
_cell.angle_alpha   90.00
_cell.angle_beta   90.00
_cell.angle_gamma   90.00
#
_symmetry.space_group_name_H-M   'P 1'
#
loop_
_entity.id
_entity.type
_entity.pdbx_description
1 polymer ?
#
loop_
_entity_poly.entity_id
_entity_poly.type
_entity_poly.pdbx_seq_one_letter_code
_entity_poly.pdbx_strand_id
1 'polypeptide(L)'
;MDNECQKLAELKISYSNLRTLDLGMTPNLMKLDLKECRKLVELQTRIECLKKLVHVDLSGCLRFRSFKFQIKSCSSRSVDESLEIGPFAELHLHVQSLERCRLHPDNKLPTFGFDCVYKEDRPLLTRNLEMLISLGMCACTNFEMFSRSIFGLRQLIKLEHEDNFLEEIKDLDQLESLEELILFSTNINYLPHSIYMWKHLKSLKLTSCWLLEKLPEILDTSESEKS
;
A
#
# COMPACT_ATOMS: atom_id res chain seq x y z
N MET A 1 -34.03 -10.52 -7.74
CA MET A 1 -34.27 -9.08 -7.52
C MET A 1 -33.05 -8.55 -6.82
N ASP A 2 -32.31 -7.73 -7.55
CA ASP A 2 -30.97 -7.28 -7.22
C ASP A 2 -31.04 -6.27 -6.07
N ASN A 3 -30.86 -6.75 -4.85
CA ASN A 3 -30.80 -5.91 -3.65
C ASN A 3 -29.39 -5.32 -3.47
N GLU A 4 -28.77 -4.91 -4.59
CA GLU A 4 -27.45 -4.30 -4.61
C GLU A 4 -27.61 -2.79 -4.36
N CYS A 5 -26.79 -2.24 -3.46
CA CYS A 5 -26.67 -0.82 -3.20
C CYS A 5 -25.95 -0.12 -4.36
N GLN A 6 -26.58 -0.08 -5.53
CA GLN A 6 -25.98 0.42 -6.78
C GLN A 6 -25.65 1.91 -6.76
N LYS A 7 -26.22 2.70 -5.84
CA LYS A 7 -25.94 4.13 -5.72
C LYS A 7 -24.83 4.46 -4.71
N LEU A 8 -24.39 3.49 -3.91
CA LEU A 8 -23.41 3.75 -2.86
C LEU A 8 -22.01 3.84 -3.47
N ALA A 9 -21.49 5.07 -3.54
CA ALA A 9 -20.14 5.36 -4.05
C ALA A 9 -19.10 5.53 -2.92
N GLU A 10 -19.54 5.86 -1.71
CA GLU A 10 -18.65 6.13 -0.58
C GLU A 10 -19.22 5.51 0.69
N LEU A 11 -18.38 4.77 1.43
CA LEU A 11 -18.71 4.16 2.70
C LEU A 11 -17.65 4.55 3.72
N LYS A 12 -18.08 5.29 4.75
CA LYS A 12 -17.24 5.73 5.86
C LYS A 12 -17.73 5.08 7.14
N ILE A 13 -16.90 4.20 7.71
CA ILE A 13 -17.14 3.55 9.00
C ILE A 13 -15.85 3.66 9.80
N SER A 14 -15.61 4.83 10.37
CA SER A 14 -14.41 5.07 11.19
C SER A 14 -14.70 4.84 12.68
N TYR A 15 -13.68 4.48 13.47
CA TYR A 15 -13.74 4.26 14.92
C TYR A 15 -14.77 3.22 15.38
N SER A 16 -15.06 2.24 14.53
CA SER A 16 -16.10 1.25 14.82
C SER A 16 -15.58 -0.03 15.49
N ASN A 17 -16.48 -0.71 16.21
CA ASN A 17 -16.23 -2.00 16.84
C ASN A 17 -16.57 -3.20 15.93
N LEU A 18 -16.81 -2.97 14.63
CA LEU A 18 -17.09 -4.03 13.67
C LEU A 18 -15.99 -5.08 13.68
N ARG A 19 -16.38 -6.35 13.65
CA ARG A 19 -15.45 -7.48 13.46
C ARG A 19 -15.40 -7.95 12.02
N THR A 20 -16.51 -7.83 11.31
CA THR A 20 -16.66 -8.22 9.92
C THR A 20 -17.44 -7.14 9.19
N LEU A 21 -17.13 -6.90 7.92
CA LEU A 21 -17.90 -6.02 7.05
C LEU A 21 -18.08 -6.69 5.68
N ASP A 22 -19.32 -6.77 5.21
CA ASP A 22 -19.69 -7.34 3.92
C ASP A 22 -20.01 -6.21 2.93
N LEU A 23 -19.20 -6.13 1.86
CA LEU A 23 -19.30 -5.19 0.75
C LEU A 23 -19.83 -5.87 -0.53
N GLY A 24 -20.28 -7.13 -0.44
CA GLY A 24 -20.74 -7.91 -1.59
C GLY A 24 -21.97 -7.34 -2.29
N MET A 25 -22.70 -6.42 -1.64
CA MET A 25 -23.85 -5.70 -2.20
C MET A 25 -23.51 -4.29 -2.67
N THR A 26 -22.25 -3.84 -2.67
CA THR A 26 -21.86 -2.47 -3.02
C THR A 26 -20.98 -2.45 -4.28
N PRO A 27 -21.52 -2.80 -5.47
CA PRO A 27 -20.74 -2.96 -6.70
C PRO A 27 -20.15 -1.65 -7.25
N ASN A 28 -20.65 -0.51 -6.79
CA ASN A 28 -20.25 0.82 -7.26
C ASN A 28 -19.43 1.61 -6.24
N LEU A 29 -18.92 0.95 -5.20
CA LEU A 29 -18.15 1.60 -4.15
C LEU A 29 -16.79 2.09 -4.70
N MET A 30 -16.53 3.38 -4.54
CA MET A 30 -15.30 4.05 -4.97
C MET A 30 -14.39 4.41 -3.80
N LYS A 31 -14.97 4.72 -2.64
CA LYS A 31 -14.22 5.11 -1.44
C LYS A 31 -14.66 4.29 -0.23
N LEU A 32 -13.68 3.69 0.45
CA LEU A 32 -13.88 2.94 1.68
C LEU A 32 -12.97 3.49 2.77
N ASP A 33 -13.57 4.07 3.80
CA ASP A 33 -12.87 4.55 5.00
C ASP A 33 -13.25 3.66 6.17
N LEU A 34 -12.27 2.95 6.70
CA LEU A 34 -12.39 2.07 7.86
C LEU A 34 -11.45 2.50 8.98
N LYS A 35 -11.01 3.76 8.96
CA LYS A 35 -10.04 4.30 9.91
C LYS A 35 -10.41 3.95 11.35
N GLU A 36 -9.45 3.49 12.13
CA GLU A 36 -9.58 3.15 13.54
C GLU A 36 -10.62 2.06 13.85
N CYS A 37 -10.97 1.22 12.87
CA CYS A 37 -11.73 -0.01 13.11
C CYS A 37 -10.88 -1.10 13.77
N ARG A 38 -10.46 -0.85 15.00
CA ARG A 38 -9.55 -1.69 15.79
C ARG A 38 -10.06 -3.09 16.09
N LYS A 39 -11.33 -3.42 15.78
CA LYS A 39 -11.87 -4.76 15.95
C LYS A 39 -12.06 -5.52 14.65
N LEU A 40 -11.88 -4.87 13.50
CA LEU A 40 -12.15 -5.44 12.19
C LEU A 40 -11.13 -6.53 11.90
N VAL A 41 -11.64 -7.74 11.61
CA VAL A 41 -10.84 -8.92 11.33
C VAL A 41 -10.93 -9.29 9.85
N GLU A 42 -12.13 -9.20 9.28
CA GLU A 42 -12.43 -9.73 7.96
C GLU A 42 -13.30 -8.77 7.14
N LEU A 43 -12.92 -8.57 5.88
CA LEU A 43 -13.73 -7.90 4.88
C LEU A 43 -14.20 -8.93 3.86
N GLN A 44 -15.52 -9.05 3.69
CA GLN A 44 -16.13 -9.92 2.70
C GLN A 44 -16.56 -9.08 1.51
N THR A 45 -16.15 -9.46 0.31
CA THR A 45 -16.52 -8.72 -0.89
C THR A 45 -16.50 -9.63 -2.11
N ARG A 46 -17.16 -9.19 -3.18
CA ARG A 46 -16.98 -9.78 -4.50
C ARG A 46 -15.84 -9.05 -5.19
N ILE A 47 -15.02 -9.76 -5.96
CA ILE A 47 -13.93 -9.14 -6.73
C ILE A 47 -14.44 -8.04 -7.65
N GLU A 48 -15.67 -8.19 -8.16
CA GLU A 48 -16.35 -7.20 -9.00
C GLU A 48 -16.65 -5.88 -8.26
N CYS A 49 -16.91 -5.91 -6.95
CA CYS A 49 -17.17 -4.73 -6.14
C CYS A 49 -15.89 -3.92 -5.86
N LEU A 50 -14.71 -4.53 -5.99
CA LEU A 50 -13.43 -3.84 -5.86
C LEU A 50 -13.01 -3.12 -7.15
N LYS A 51 -13.61 -3.45 -8.30
CA LYS A 51 -13.24 -2.89 -9.60
C LYS A 51 -13.46 -1.38 -9.73
N LYS A 52 -14.20 -0.76 -8.83
CA LYS A 52 -14.43 0.69 -8.84
C LYS A 52 -13.77 1.41 -7.66
N LEU A 53 -13.17 0.67 -6.74
CA LEU A 53 -12.58 1.20 -5.53
C LEU A 53 -11.27 1.89 -5.90
N VAL A 54 -11.19 3.18 -5.61
CA VAL A 54 -10.03 4.04 -5.91
C VAL A 54 -9.37 4.58 -4.65
N HIS A 55 -10.04 4.45 -3.50
CA HIS A 55 -9.55 4.92 -2.22
C HIS A 55 -9.90 3.95 -1.10
N VAL A 56 -8.89 3.58 -0.32
CA VAL A 56 -9.01 2.75 0.87
C VAL A 56 -8.19 3.35 2.00
N ASP A 57 -8.86 3.61 3.13
CA ASP A 57 -8.23 3.92 4.41
C ASP A 57 -8.49 2.76 5.37
N LEU A 58 -7.41 2.05 5.73
CA LEU A 58 -7.41 0.97 6.72
C LEU A 58 -6.59 1.35 7.97
N SER A 59 -6.32 2.64 8.15
CA SER A 59 -5.42 3.13 9.19
C SER A 59 -5.93 2.76 10.57
N GLY A 60 -5.06 2.19 11.42
CA GLY A 60 -5.47 1.77 12.77
C GLY A 60 -6.36 0.52 12.83
N CYS A 61 -6.52 -0.22 11.71
CA CYS A 61 -7.23 -1.52 11.69
C CYS A 61 -6.35 -2.68 12.22
N LEU A 62 -5.91 -2.60 13.48
CA LEU A 62 -4.88 -3.45 14.07
C LEU A 62 -5.18 -4.97 14.14
N ARG A 63 -6.44 -5.37 13.90
CA ARG A 63 -6.86 -6.79 13.86
C ARG A 63 -7.12 -7.31 12.47
N PHE A 64 -6.97 -6.47 11.46
CA PHE A 64 -7.36 -6.82 10.12
C PHE A 64 -6.46 -7.93 9.60
N ARG A 65 -7.05 -9.08 9.24
CA ARG A 65 -6.27 -10.28 8.88
C ARG A 65 -6.37 -10.63 7.42
N SER A 66 -7.56 -10.53 6.84
CA SER A 66 -7.77 -11.05 5.49
C SER A 66 -9.03 -10.50 4.85
N PHE A 67 -9.02 -10.48 3.52
CA PHE A 67 -10.24 -10.44 2.73
C PHE A 67 -10.71 -11.85 2.39
N LYS A 68 -12.02 -12.02 2.34
CA LYS A 68 -12.65 -13.24 1.84
C LYS A 68 -13.44 -12.91 0.59
N PHE A 69 -12.95 -13.43 -0.54
CA PHE A 69 -13.58 -13.24 -1.84
C PHE A 69 -14.63 -14.31 -2.11
N GLN A 70 -15.81 -13.89 -2.55
CA GLN A 70 -16.74 -14.79 -3.21
C GLN A 70 -16.44 -14.83 -4.70
N ILE A 71 -15.80 -15.90 -5.15
CA ILE A 71 -15.60 -16.18 -6.58
C ILE A 71 -16.89 -16.85 -7.09
N LYS A 72 -17.77 -16.08 -7.73
CA LYS A 72 -18.65 -16.66 -8.75
C LYS A 72 -17.87 -16.65 -10.05
N SER A 73 -17.73 -17.82 -10.66
CA SER A 73 -17.10 -18.03 -11.96
C SER A 73 -17.63 -17.01 -12.98
N CYS A 74 -16.87 -15.95 -13.23
CA CYS A 74 -17.06 -15.06 -14.35
C CYS A 74 -15.73 -15.05 -15.11
N SER A 75 -15.77 -15.63 -16.31
CA SER A 75 -14.66 -15.74 -17.25
C SER A 75 -13.94 -14.40 -17.36
N SER A 76 -12.68 -14.35 -16.92
CA SER A 76 -11.82 -13.19 -17.03
C SER A 76 -11.66 -12.80 -18.50
N ARG A 77 -12.41 -11.81 -18.97
CA ARG A 77 -12.03 -11.11 -20.20
C ARG A 77 -10.84 -10.25 -19.85
N SER A 78 -9.70 -10.62 -20.41
CA SER A 78 -8.48 -9.80 -20.48
C SER A 78 -8.87 -8.39 -20.89
N VAL A 79 -8.59 -7.42 -20.03
CA VAL A 79 -8.61 -6.01 -20.44
C VAL A 79 -7.32 -5.78 -21.20
N ASP A 80 -7.49 -5.22 -22.38
CA ASP A 80 -6.49 -4.87 -23.38
C ASP A 80 -5.24 -4.21 -22.74
N GLU A 81 -4.06 -4.79 -22.95
CA GLU A 81 -2.75 -4.21 -22.62
C GLU A 81 -2.36 -3.16 -23.68
N SER A 82 -3.27 -2.25 -24.02
CA SER A 82 -2.93 -1.12 -24.89
C SER A 82 -2.22 -0.04 -24.08
N LEU A 83 -1.17 0.53 -24.69
CA LEU A 83 -0.23 1.55 -24.21
C LEU A 83 -0.91 2.90 -23.85
N GLU A 84 -1.89 2.89 -22.96
CA GLU A 84 -2.36 4.11 -22.30
C GLU A 84 -1.46 4.40 -21.09
N ILE A 85 -1.23 5.67 -20.81
CA ILE A 85 -0.56 6.18 -19.60
C ILE A 85 -1.23 5.48 -18.41
N GLY A 86 -0.51 4.56 -17.75
CA GLY A 86 -1.03 3.78 -16.64
C GLY A 86 -1.51 4.67 -15.50
N PRO A 87 -2.57 4.29 -14.77
CA PRO A 87 -3.10 5.09 -13.66
C PRO A 87 -2.02 5.36 -12.62
N PHE A 88 -2.09 6.56 -12.06
CA PHE A 88 -1.19 6.99 -11.02
C PHE A 88 -1.69 6.50 -9.67
N ALA A 89 -0.86 5.71 -8.98
CA ALA A 89 -1.14 5.24 -7.63
C ALA A 89 -0.27 5.97 -6.61
N GLU A 90 -0.88 6.33 -5.49
CA GLU A 90 -0.23 6.90 -4.32
C GLU A 90 -0.44 5.98 -3.11
N LEU A 91 0.65 5.69 -2.40
CA LEU A 91 0.63 4.96 -1.15
C LEU A 91 1.26 5.82 -0.06
N HIS A 92 0.50 6.10 0.99
CA HIS A 92 1.00 6.66 2.23
C HIS A 92 1.01 5.56 3.29
N LEU A 93 2.19 5.28 3.81
CA LEU A 93 2.40 4.31 4.85
C LEU A 93 3.13 4.94 6.02
N HIS A 94 2.54 4.82 7.20
CA HIS A 94 3.20 5.13 8.46
C HIS A 94 3.22 3.89 9.36
N VAL A 95 4.41 3.56 9.86
CA VAL A 95 4.69 2.38 10.67
C VAL A 95 5.15 2.80 12.05
N GLN A 96 4.47 2.31 13.08
CA GLN A 96 4.81 2.57 14.48
C GLN A 96 5.07 1.27 15.24
N SER A 97 6.06 1.25 16.13
CA SER A 97 6.23 0.13 17.04
C SER A 97 5.14 0.15 18.10
N LEU A 98 4.63 -1.03 18.41
CA LEU A 98 3.72 -1.29 19.49
C LEU A 98 4.43 -2.17 20.51
N GLU A 99 4.25 -1.88 21.80
CA GLU A 99 4.85 -2.66 22.88
C GLU A 99 4.38 -4.12 22.89
N ARG A 100 3.09 -4.35 22.58
CA ARG A 100 2.47 -5.67 22.47
C ARG A 100 1.27 -5.64 21.53
N CYS A 101 1.08 -6.73 20.79
CA CYS A 101 -0.17 -6.99 20.08
C CYS A 101 -1.22 -7.51 21.08
N ARG A 102 -2.30 -6.74 21.28
CA ARG A 102 -3.41 -7.12 22.17
C ARG A 102 -4.17 -8.39 21.73
N LEU A 103 -3.89 -8.91 20.54
CA LEU A 103 -4.51 -10.12 19.98
C LEU A 103 -3.67 -11.37 20.17
N HIS A 104 -2.38 -11.17 20.35
CA HIS A 104 -1.39 -12.21 20.48
C HIS A 104 -0.49 -11.82 21.64
N PRO A 105 -1.02 -11.88 22.88
CA PRO A 105 -0.28 -11.44 24.07
C PRO A 105 1.00 -12.27 24.29
N ASP A 106 1.02 -13.50 23.78
CA ASP A 106 2.16 -14.41 23.82
C ASP A 106 3.12 -14.24 22.64
N ASN A 107 2.81 -13.37 21.68
CA ASN A 107 3.70 -13.11 20.56
C ASN A 107 4.95 -12.38 21.03
N LYS A 108 6.10 -12.99 20.79
CA LYS A 108 7.42 -12.43 21.13
C LYS A 108 8.03 -11.64 19.97
N LEU A 109 7.42 -11.69 18.78
CA LEU A 109 7.87 -10.91 17.62
C LEU A 109 7.55 -9.43 17.83
N PRO A 110 8.37 -8.52 17.26
CA PRO A 110 8.06 -7.10 17.21
C PRO A 110 6.66 -6.87 16.66
N THR A 111 5.92 -5.94 17.25
CA THR A 111 4.56 -5.63 16.82
C THR A 111 4.48 -4.24 16.24
N PHE A 112 3.83 -4.10 15.09
CA PHE A 112 3.82 -2.87 14.30
C PHE A 112 2.39 -2.40 14.06
N GLY A 113 2.09 -1.14 14.36
CA GLY A 113 0.88 -0.49 13.89
C GLY A 113 1.11 0.07 12.50
N PHE A 114 0.17 -0.16 11.59
CA PHE A 114 0.23 0.39 10.25
C PHE A 114 -0.91 1.39 10.04
N ASP A 115 -0.56 2.59 9.63
CA ASP A 115 -1.45 3.59 9.04
C ASP A 115 -1.20 3.54 7.53
N CYS A 116 -2.23 3.21 6.76
CA CYS A 116 -2.10 2.93 5.34
C CYS A 116 -3.27 3.53 4.59
N VAL A 117 -2.92 4.46 3.71
CA VAL A 117 -3.85 5.16 2.85
C VAL A 117 -3.41 4.95 1.41
N TYR A 118 -4.28 4.30 0.63
CA TYR A 118 -4.06 4.08 -0.79
C TYR A 118 -5.03 4.91 -1.64
N LYS A 119 -4.51 5.46 -2.73
CA LYS A 119 -5.27 6.21 -3.73
C LYS A 119 -4.82 5.85 -5.14
N GLU A 120 -5.75 5.85 -6.07
CA GLU A 120 -5.48 5.63 -7.49
C GLU A 120 -6.44 6.46 -8.36
N ASP A 121 -5.95 7.05 -9.45
CA ASP A 121 -6.76 7.93 -10.33
C ASP A 121 -7.83 7.18 -11.13
N ARG A 122 -7.55 5.93 -11.52
CA ARG A 122 -8.50 5.05 -12.23
C ARG A 122 -8.31 3.61 -11.76
N PRO A 123 -9.40 2.86 -11.52
CA PRO A 123 -9.27 1.49 -11.06
C PRO A 123 -8.96 0.56 -12.25
N LEU A 124 -7.67 0.31 -12.51
CA LEU A 124 -7.26 -0.73 -13.47
C LEU A 124 -6.71 -1.94 -12.72
N LEU A 125 -7.41 -3.06 -12.90
CA LEU A 125 -6.99 -4.40 -12.51
C LEU A 125 -6.28 -4.46 -11.16
N THR A 126 -7.02 -4.11 -10.11
CA THR A 126 -7.11 -4.68 -8.74
C THR A 126 -5.90 -5.33 -8.05
N ARG A 127 -4.75 -5.64 -8.67
CA ARG A 127 -3.61 -6.33 -8.06
C ARG A 127 -3.00 -5.53 -6.92
N ASN A 128 -2.84 -4.22 -7.06
CA ASN A 128 -2.25 -3.39 -6.01
C ASN A 128 -3.13 -3.34 -4.77
N LEU A 129 -4.39 -2.95 -4.97
CA LEU A 129 -5.39 -2.93 -3.90
C LEU A 129 -5.55 -4.32 -3.30
N GLU A 130 -5.81 -5.35 -4.11
CA GLU A 130 -5.94 -6.74 -3.68
C GLU A 130 -4.72 -7.23 -2.90
N MET A 131 -3.51 -6.89 -3.31
CA MET A 131 -2.27 -7.22 -2.61
C MET A 131 -2.20 -6.52 -1.26
N LEU A 132 -2.37 -5.19 -1.19
CA LEU A 132 -2.38 -4.41 0.06
C LEU A 132 -3.42 -4.94 1.06
N ILE A 133 -4.60 -5.23 0.55
CA ILE A 133 -5.76 -5.79 1.24
C ILE A 133 -5.48 -7.22 1.74
N SER A 134 -4.80 -8.05 0.94
CA SER A 134 -4.54 -9.45 1.25
C SER A 134 -3.43 -9.65 2.29
N LEU A 135 -2.54 -8.67 2.47
CA LEU A 135 -1.45 -8.76 3.45
C LEU A 135 -1.92 -8.78 4.89
N GLY A 136 -3.09 -8.17 5.17
CA GLY A 136 -3.60 -8.01 6.53
C GLY A 136 -2.77 -7.01 7.35
N MET A 137 -3.45 -6.13 8.09
CA MET A 137 -2.83 -5.07 8.90
C MET A 137 -2.74 -5.46 10.38
N CYS A 138 -2.56 -6.76 10.64
CA CYS A 138 -2.38 -7.25 11.99
C CYS A 138 -1.07 -6.70 12.56
N ALA A 139 -1.06 -6.30 13.83
CA ALA A 139 0.18 -5.81 14.42
C ALA A 139 1.31 -6.85 14.50
N CYS A 140 1.00 -8.12 14.26
CA CYS A 140 1.98 -9.21 14.14
C CYS A 140 2.32 -9.56 12.69
N THR A 141 1.85 -8.80 11.69
CA THR A 141 2.23 -9.01 10.30
C THR A 141 3.74 -8.88 10.19
N ASN A 142 4.39 -9.84 9.54
CA ASN A 142 5.83 -9.81 9.33
C ASN A 142 6.15 -8.57 8.49
N PHE A 143 6.82 -7.60 9.12
CA PHE A 143 7.18 -6.34 8.50
C PHE A 143 7.98 -6.51 7.20
N GLU A 144 8.88 -7.49 7.16
CA GLU A 144 9.67 -7.81 5.97
C GLU A 144 8.81 -8.34 4.80
N MET A 145 7.77 -9.13 5.10
CA MET A 145 6.84 -9.57 4.06
C MET A 145 5.94 -8.43 3.58
N PHE A 146 5.55 -7.53 4.49
CA PHE A 146 4.74 -6.37 4.19
C PHE A 146 5.50 -5.37 3.29
N SER A 147 6.76 -5.05 3.64
CA SER A 147 7.61 -4.16 2.85
C SER A 147 7.87 -4.71 1.44
N ARG A 148 8.23 -5.99 1.33
CA ARG A 148 8.37 -6.68 0.01
C ARG A 148 7.12 -6.59 -0.84
N SER A 149 5.96 -6.61 -0.20
CA SER A 149 4.70 -6.57 -0.92
C SER A 149 4.33 -5.17 -1.40
N ILE A 150 4.79 -4.12 -0.72
CA ILE A 150 4.68 -2.74 -1.20
C ILE A 150 5.54 -2.52 -2.45
N PHE A 151 6.72 -3.11 -2.51
CA PHE A 151 7.61 -3.00 -3.68
C PHE A 151 7.10 -3.78 -4.91
N GLY A 152 6.16 -4.73 -4.72
CA GLY A 152 5.45 -5.41 -5.80
C GLY A 152 4.28 -4.62 -6.39
N LEU A 153 3.97 -3.42 -5.89
CA LEU A 153 2.90 -2.57 -6.42
C LEU A 153 3.30 -1.99 -7.78
N ARG A 154 2.45 -2.18 -8.78
CA ARG A 154 2.68 -1.72 -10.15
C ARG A 154 2.22 -0.28 -10.33
N GLN A 155 2.93 0.52 -11.13
CA GLN A 155 2.51 1.89 -11.47
C GLN A 155 2.35 2.82 -10.25
N LEU A 156 3.05 2.52 -9.15
CA LEU A 156 3.13 3.41 -8.00
C LEU A 156 3.96 4.64 -8.37
N ILE A 157 3.36 5.81 -8.35
CA ILE A 157 3.99 7.09 -8.69
C ILE A 157 4.53 7.77 -7.45
N LYS A 158 3.80 7.65 -6.35
CA LYS A 158 4.15 8.27 -5.09
C LYS A 158 4.16 7.24 -3.98
N LEU A 159 5.30 7.16 -3.31
CA LEU A 159 5.47 6.40 -2.07
C LEU A 159 5.88 7.37 -0.96
N GLU A 160 5.01 7.54 0.01
CA GLU A 160 5.33 8.18 1.27
C GLU A 160 5.45 7.10 2.35
N HIS A 161 6.63 7.00 2.94
CA HIS A 161 6.96 5.97 3.91
C HIS A 161 7.58 6.59 5.15
N GLU A 162 6.87 6.51 6.27
CA GLU A 162 7.39 6.87 7.58
C GLU A 162 7.62 5.61 8.41
N ASP A 163 8.87 5.35 8.79
CA ASP A 163 9.21 4.16 9.55
C ASP A 163 10.58 4.25 10.23
N ASN A 164 10.62 4.05 11.54
CA ASN A 164 11.86 4.03 12.31
C ASN A 164 12.54 2.63 12.36
N PHE A 165 12.07 1.62 11.63
CA PHE A 165 12.59 0.25 11.71
C PHE A 165 13.32 -0.23 10.46
N LEU A 166 13.06 0.39 9.31
CA LEU A 166 13.77 0.10 8.08
C LEU A 166 15.24 0.52 8.18
N GLU A 167 16.13 -0.45 8.32
CA GLU A 167 17.59 -0.23 8.30
C GLU A 167 18.15 -0.23 6.86
N GLU A 168 17.48 -0.93 5.93
CA GLU A 168 17.91 -1.07 4.54
C GLU A 168 16.70 -1.18 3.60
N ILE A 169 16.66 -0.35 2.55
CA ILE A 169 15.62 -0.50 1.53
C ILE A 169 16.09 -1.46 0.43
N LYS A 170 15.37 -2.56 0.26
CA LYS A 170 15.58 -3.57 -0.80
C LYS A 170 14.44 -3.53 -1.81
N ASP A 171 14.69 -4.08 -2.99
CA ASP A 171 13.67 -4.36 -4.01
C ASP A 171 12.95 -3.10 -4.58
N LEU A 172 13.46 -1.89 -4.33
CA LEU A 172 12.91 -0.64 -4.89
C LEU A 172 13.06 -0.52 -6.42
N ASP A 173 13.92 -1.32 -7.03
CA ASP A 173 14.08 -1.43 -8.47
C ASP A 173 12.81 -1.96 -9.17
N GLN A 174 11.89 -2.57 -8.42
CA GLN A 174 10.59 -3.05 -8.91
C GLN A 174 9.56 -1.92 -9.10
N LEU A 175 9.78 -0.74 -8.49
CA LEU A 175 8.89 0.42 -8.63
C LEU A 175 9.24 1.24 -9.88
N GLU A 176 9.08 0.63 -11.05
CA GLU A 176 9.50 1.20 -12.34
C GLU A 176 8.85 2.55 -12.70
N SER A 177 7.70 2.88 -12.09
CA SER A 177 6.95 4.12 -12.38
C SER A 177 7.06 5.18 -11.29
N LEU A 178 7.90 4.97 -10.27
CA LEU A 178 7.99 5.87 -9.12
C LEU A 178 8.57 7.24 -9.52
N GLU A 179 7.81 8.30 -9.28
CA GLU A 179 8.23 9.67 -9.55
C GLU A 179 8.53 10.46 -8.27
N GLU A 180 7.86 10.17 -7.17
CA GLU A 180 8.05 10.83 -5.88
C GLU A 180 8.24 9.79 -4.76
N LEU A 181 9.42 9.82 -4.13
CA LEU A 181 9.72 9.04 -2.93
C LEU A 181 9.92 9.99 -1.75
N ILE A 182 9.12 9.82 -0.71
CA ILE A 182 9.22 10.58 0.52
C ILE A 182 9.48 9.62 1.68
N LEU A 183 10.65 9.76 2.30
CA LEU A 183 11.03 8.99 3.48
C LEU A 183 11.07 9.93 4.69
N PHE A 184 10.30 9.59 5.71
CA PHE A 184 10.25 10.32 6.98
C PHE A 184 10.74 9.44 8.11
N SER A 185 11.55 10.02 9.00
CA SER A 185 11.92 9.38 10.28
C SER A 185 12.48 7.97 10.12
N THR A 186 13.34 7.76 9.12
CA THR A 186 13.88 6.42 8.82
C THR A 186 15.24 6.16 9.45
N ASN A 187 15.46 4.92 9.91
CA ASN A 187 16.73 4.42 10.41
C ASN A 187 17.65 3.89 9.29
N ILE A 188 17.43 4.35 8.07
CA ILE A 188 18.19 3.92 6.90
C ILE A 188 19.59 4.53 6.95
N ASN A 189 20.61 3.69 6.89
CA ASN A 189 22.01 4.13 6.91
C ASN A 189 22.53 4.53 5.52
N TYR A 190 21.98 3.90 4.47
CA TYR A 190 22.34 4.11 3.07
C TYR A 190 21.13 3.84 2.17
N LEU A 191 20.99 4.62 1.09
CA LEU A 191 20.06 4.29 0.02
C LEU A 191 20.67 3.17 -0.84
N PRO A 192 19.85 2.26 -1.40
CA PRO A 192 20.37 1.20 -2.25
C PRO A 192 21.08 1.78 -3.46
N HIS A 193 22.17 1.14 -3.89
CA HIS A 193 22.91 1.56 -5.07
C HIS A 193 22.01 1.61 -6.31
N SER A 194 20.98 0.78 -6.40
CA SER A 194 19.99 0.76 -7.49
C SER A 194 19.14 2.03 -7.62
N ILE A 195 19.34 3.06 -6.79
CA ILE A 195 18.69 4.37 -6.94
C ILE A 195 18.84 4.96 -8.35
N TYR A 196 19.96 4.71 -9.04
CA TYR A 196 20.20 5.21 -10.39
C TYR A 196 19.31 4.51 -11.43
N MET A 197 18.68 3.39 -11.08
CA MET A 197 17.73 2.68 -11.94
C MET A 197 16.34 3.31 -11.91
N TRP A 198 16.09 4.31 -11.05
CA TRP A 198 14.81 5.02 -10.97
C TRP A 198 14.69 6.07 -12.09
N LYS A 199 14.50 5.59 -13.32
CA LYS A 199 14.45 6.40 -14.54
C LYS A 199 13.39 7.51 -14.53
N HIS A 200 12.36 7.36 -13.69
CA HIS A 200 11.23 8.26 -13.62
C HIS A 200 11.19 9.10 -12.34
N LEU A 201 12.14 8.93 -11.41
CA LEU A 201 12.15 9.67 -10.15
C LEU A 201 12.42 11.15 -10.40
N LYS A 202 11.46 11.99 -10.03
CA LYS A 202 11.52 13.46 -10.13
C LYS A 202 11.79 14.11 -8.77
N SER A 203 11.36 13.48 -7.67
CA SER A 203 11.50 14.03 -6.33
C SER A 203 11.88 12.95 -5.31
N LEU A 204 12.98 13.18 -4.60
CA LEU A 204 13.40 12.42 -3.44
C LEU A 204 13.42 13.36 -2.23
N LYS A 205 12.60 13.07 -1.23
CA LYS A 205 12.51 13.85 0.01
C LYS A 205 12.89 12.96 1.18
N LEU A 206 13.94 13.36 1.90
CA LEU A 206 14.46 12.67 3.08
C LEU A 206 14.33 13.62 4.26
N THR A 207 13.42 13.32 5.19
CA THR A 207 13.14 14.20 6.33
C THR A 207 13.38 13.43 7.61
N SER A 208 14.16 14.00 8.53
CA SER A 208 14.47 13.35 9.80
C SER A 208 15.14 11.96 9.67
N CYS A 209 15.86 11.71 8.57
CA CYS A 209 16.67 10.51 8.33
C CYS A 209 18.07 10.68 8.96
N TRP A 210 18.14 10.70 10.29
CA TRP A 210 19.36 11.09 11.03
C TRP A 210 20.54 10.13 10.88
N LEU A 211 20.28 8.87 10.51
CA LEU A 211 21.31 7.82 10.35
C LEU A 211 21.88 7.74 8.93
N LEU A 212 21.33 8.48 7.98
CA LEU A 212 21.78 8.43 6.60
C LEU A 212 23.14 9.11 6.45
N GLU A 213 24.21 8.32 6.35
CA GLU A 213 25.59 8.83 6.33
C GLU A 213 26.04 9.28 4.94
N LYS A 214 25.54 8.62 3.89
CA LYS A 214 25.92 8.89 2.50
C LYS A 214 24.73 8.79 1.57
N LEU A 215 24.65 9.74 0.64
CA LEU A 215 23.85 9.57 -0.56
C LEU A 215 24.65 8.72 -1.57
N PRO A 216 23.99 7.82 -2.32
CA PRO A 216 24.61 7.11 -3.43
C PRO A 216 25.19 8.14 -4.41
N GLU A 217 26.44 7.94 -4.80
CA GLU A 217 27.10 8.79 -5.80
C GLU A 217 26.31 8.71 -7.10
N ILE A 218 25.62 9.81 -7.45
CA ILE A 218 25.04 9.98 -8.78
C ILE A 218 26.24 10.05 -9.71
N LEU A 219 26.49 8.98 -10.47
CA LEU A 219 27.54 8.98 -11.46
C LEU A 219 27.30 10.17 -12.39
N ASP A 220 28.25 11.10 -12.32
CA ASP A 220 28.37 12.30 -13.12
C ASP A 220 28.10 11.92 -14.58
N THR A 221 26.98 12.36 -15.13
CA THR A 221 26.76 12.33 -16.59
C THR A 221 27.62 13.42 -17.20
N SER A 222 28.94 13.26 -17.12
CA SER A 222 29.93 13.98 -17.90
C SER A 222 30.44 13.08 -19.02
N GLU A 223 29.54 12.60 -19.87
CA GLU A 223 29.94 12.27 -21.24
C GLU A 223 29.43 13.37 -22.16
N SER A 224 30.37 13.88 -22.97
CA SER A 224 30.24 14.82 -24.10
C SER A 224 30.43 16.32 -23.83
N GLU A 225 31.71 16.72 -23.71
CA GLU A 225 32.27 17.79 -24.54
C GLU A 225 33.82 17.67 -24.55
N LYS A 226 34.33 16.76 -25.39
CA LYS A 226 35.65 16.91 -25.99
C LYS A 226 35.49 16.80 -27.50
N SER A 227 35.44 17.98 -28.12
CA SER A 227 35.71 18.23 -29.53
C SER A 227 37.07 17.71 -29.96
#